data_AF-A0A430AKV8-F1
#
_entry.id   AF-A0A430AKV8-F1
#
_cell.length_a   1.000
_cell.length_b   1.000
_cell.length_c   1.000
_cell.angle_alpha   90.00
_cell.angle_beta   90.00
_cell.angle_gamma   90.00
#
_symmetry.space_group_name_H-M   'P 1'
#
loop_
_entity.id
_entity.type
_entity.pdbx_description
1 polymer ?
#
loop_
_entity_poly.entity_id
_entity_poly.type
_entity_poly.pdbx_seq_one_letter_code
_entity_poly.pdbx_strand_id
1 'polypeptide(L)'
;MNVYNRIAVGLGIGSFVYLASLLFKDSVSITRESILFVFLISIFIGVTSVLFDYEQFSFNLALVLHFVAVSAFTWILSYAFFGIKNALDFSISLLVFYTISYCVTRVNLLFTSRELNQYLAKIKAKKE
;
A
#
# COMPACT_ATOMS: atom_id res chain seq x y z
N MET A 1 2.17 13.09 -7.95
CA MET A 1 2.50 11.96 -8.86
C MET A 1 1.24 11.55 -9.60
N ASN A 2 1.29 11.38 -10.93
CA ASN A 2 0.10 11.03 -11.72
C ASN A 2 -0.47 9.66 -11.33
N VAL A 3 -1.78 9.45 -11.52
CA VAL A 3 -2.48 8.21 -11.17
C VAL A 3 -1.86 6.98 -11.84
N TYR A 4 -1.45 7.09 -13.11
CA TYR A 4 -0.78 6.01 -13.83
C TYR A 4 0.50 5.52 -13.13
N ASN A 5 1.32 6.45 -12.64
CA ASN A 5 2.55 6.10 -11.92
C ASN A 5 2.23 5.42 -10.59
N ARG A 6 1.18 5.86 -9.90
CA ARG A 6 0.71 5.24 -8.64
C ARG A 6 0.23 3.81 -8.88
N ILE A 7 -0.52 3.59 -9.94
CA ILE A 7 -0.97 2.26 -10.35
C ILE A 7 0.23 1.37 -10.71
N ALA A 8 1.19 1.88 -11.48
CA ALA A 8 2.38 1.13 -11.87
C ALA A 8 3.23 0.72 -10.64
N VAL A 9 3.42 1.64 -9.69
CA VAL A 9 4.10 1.33 -8.42
C VAL A 9 3.31 0.29 -7.62
N GLY A 10 1.99 0.45 -7.51
CA GLY A 10 1.12 -0.51 -6.83
C GLY A 10 1.23 -1.91 -7.43
N LEU A 11 1.10 -2.02 -8.76
CA LEU A 11 1.27 -3.28 -9.50
C LEU A 11 2.65 -3.88 -9.31
N GLY A 12 3.71 -3.07 -9.35
CA GLY A 12 5.08 -3.52 -9.12
C GLY A 12 5.25 -4.12 -7.73
N ILE A 13 4.82 -3.41 -6.68
CA ILE A 13 4.92 -3.89 -5.29
C ILE A 13 4.08 -5.14 -5.08
N GLY A 14 2.80 -5.14 -5.48
CA GLY A 14 1.90 -6.26 -5.25
C GLY A 14 2.33 -7.53 -5.99
N SER A 15 2.78 -7.39 -7.24
CA SER A 15 3.31 -8.52 -8.02
C SER A 15 4.61 -9.05 -7.43
N PHE A 16 5.51 -8.17 -6.99
CA PHE A 16 6.75 -8.56 -6.34
C PHE A 16 6.48 -9.34 -5.05
N VAL A 17 5.60 -8.85 -4.18
CA VAL A 17 5.22 -9.52 -2.93
C VAL A 17 4.58 -10.88 -3.21
N TYR A 18 3.70 -10.96 -4.21
CA TYR A 18 3.10 -12.23 -4.61
C TYR A 18 4.13 -13.25 -5.10
N LEU A 19 5.04 -12.85 -6.00
CA LEU A 19 6.12 -13.71 -6.49
C LEU A 19 7.08 -14.12 -5.37
N ALA A 20 7.44 -13.20 -4.48
CA ALA A 20 8.25 -13.49 -3.30
C ALA A 20 7.54 -14.53 -2.40
N SER A 21 6.23 -14.41 -2.21
CA SER A 21 5.46 -15.39 -1.42
C SER A 21 5.43 -16.78 -2.04
N LEU A 22 5.48 -16.88 -3.38
CA LEU A 22 5.56 -18.15 -4.09
C LEU A 22 6.93 -18.80 -3.94
N LEU A 23 8.00 -18.02 -3.83
CA LEU A 23 9.36 -18.53 -3.64
C LEU A 23 9.50 -19.37 -2.36
N PHE A 24 8.73 -19.04 -1.32
CA PHE A 24 8.76 -19.72 -0.03
C PHE A 24 7.69 -20.81 0.13
N LYS A 25 6.96 -21.16 -0.93
CA LYS A 25 5.93 -22.20 -0.89
C LYS A 25 6.28 -23.39 -1.79
N ASP A 26 6.37 -24.57 -1.18
CA ASP A 26 6.84 -25.79 -1.84
C ASP A 26 5.91 -26.34 -2.93
N SER A 27 4.60 -26.03 -2.90
CA SER A 27 3.64 -26.57 -3.87
C SER A 27 2.36 -25.72 -4.04
N VAL A 28 2.47 -24.55 -4.66
CA VAL A 28 1.29 -23.74 -5.03
C VAL A 28 0.98 -23.86 -6.50
N SER A 29 -0.22 -24.32 -6.82
CA SER A 29 -0.80 -24.15 -8.15
C SER A 29 -1.14 -22.67 -8.37
N ILE A 30 -0.42 -22.01 -9.27
CA ILE A 30 -0.72 -20.62 -9.66
C ILE A 30 -2.01 -20.62 -10.47
N THR A 31 -3.09 -20.07 -9.89
CA THR A 31 -4.38 -19.93 -10.58
C THR A 31 -4.51 -18.54 -11.21
N ARG A 32 -5.26 -18.46 -12.32
CA ARG A 32 -5.60 -17.19 -12.98
C ARG A 32 -6.31 -16.23 -12.02
N GLU A 33 -7.18 -16.78 -11.18
CA GLU A 33 -7.90 -16.06 -10.12
C GLU A 33 -6.97 -15.36 -9.14
N SER A 34 -5.91 -16.05 -8.69
CA SER A 34 -4.92 -15.46 -7.78
C SER A 34 -4.17 -14.29 -8.39
N ILE A 35 -3.81 -14.39 -9.68
CA ILE A 35 -3.14 -13.31 -10.41
C ILE A 35 -4.07 -12.09 -10.56
N LEU A 36 -5.31 -12.33 -10.99
CA LEU A 36 -6.31 -11.26 -11.17
C LEU A 36 -6.61 -10.57 -9.84
N PHE A 37 -6.74 -11.33 -8.76
CA PHE A 37 -6.95 -10.81 -7.42
C PHE A 37 -5.83 -9.85 -6.99
N VAL A 38 -4.56 -10.25 -7.17
CA VAL A 38 -3.40 -9.41 -6.84
C VAL A 38 -3.38 -8.14 -7.69
N PHE A 39 -3.66 -8.24 -8.99
CA PHE A 39 -3.68 -7.08 -9.88
C PHE A 39 -4.77 -6.08 -9.49
N LEU A 40 -5.99 -6.54 -9.24
CA LEU A 40 -7.11 -5.66 -8.88
C LEU A 40 -6.83 -4.91 -7.57
N ILE A 41 -6.36 -5.61 -6.53
CA ILE A 41 -6.00 -4.97 -5.25
C ILE A 41 -4.86 -3.97 -5.45
N SER A 42 -3.84 -4.33 -6.22
CA SER A 42 -2.67 -3.47 -6.46
C SER A 42 -3.03 -2.17 -7.19
N ILE A 43 -3.88 -2.26 -8.22
CA ILE A 43 -4.41 -1.10 -8.94
C ILE A 43 -5.21 -0.22 -7.99
N PHE A 44 -6.09 -0.83 -7.19
CA PHE A 44 -6.95 -0.11 -6.26
C PHE A 44 -6.16 0.62 -5.17
N ILE A 45 -5.12 -0.02 -4.60
CA ILE A 45 -4.17 0.63 -3.68
C ILE A 45 -3.50 1.83 -4.36
N GLY A 46 -3.04 1.66 -5.60
CA GLY A 46 -2.45 2.75 -6.38
C GLY A 46 -3.40 3.94 -6.56
N VAL A 47 -4.64 3.68 -6.98
CA VAL A 47 -5.66 4.74 -7.19
C VAL A 47 -6.01 5.43 -5.88
N THR A 48 -6.31 4.67 -4.83
CA THR A 48 -6.73 5.22 -3.53
C THR A 48 -5.60 5.95 -2.79
N SER A 49 -4.33 5.78 -3.20
CA SER A 49 -3.22 6.56 -2.67
C SER A 49 -3.29 8.06 -2.99
N VAL A 50 -4.15 8.48 -3.92
CA VAL A 50 -4.43 9.90 -4.21
C VAL A 50 -5.03 10.62 -2.99
N LEU A 51 -5.65 9.89 -2.05
CA LEU A 51 -6.16 10.47 -0.80
C LEU A 51 -5.07 11.20 0.01
N PHE A 52 -3.80 10.80 -0.12
CA PHE A 52 -2.68 11.45 0.56
C PHE A 52 -2.23 12.76 -0.10
N ASP A 53 -2.65 13.04 -1.33
CA ASP A 53 -2.34 14.30 -2.02
C ASP A 53 -3.37 15.40 -1.72
N TYR A 54 -4.49 15.06 -1.08
CA TYR A 54 -5.54 16.02 -0.77
C TYR A 54 -5.12 16.91 0.41
N GLU A 55 -4.85 18.19 0.14
CA GLU A 55 -4.39 19.16 1.15
C GLU A 55 -5.35 19.33 2.34
N GLN A 56 -6.64 19.10 2.14
CA GLN A 56 -7.65 19.19 3.19
C GLN A 56 -7.59 18.02 4.19
N PHE A 57 -6.96 16.91 3.82
CA PHE A 57 -6.87 15.75 4.68
C PHE A 57 -5.58 15.79 5.48
N SER A 58 -5.72 15.69 6.82
CA SER A 58 -4.55 15.36 7.64
C SER A 58 -4.01 13.99 7.24
N PHE A 59 -2.70 13.79 7.37
CA PHE A 59 -2.07 12.51 7.05
C PHE A 59 -2.76 11.31 7.76
N ASN A 60 -3.14 11.50 9.02
CA ASN A 60 -3.83 10.47 9.80
C ASN A 60 -5.24 10.18 9.26
N LEU A 61 -5.99 11.21 8.83
CA LEU A 61 -7.31 11.03 8.23
C LEU A 61 -7.22 10.32 6.88
N ALA A 62 -6.32 10.77 6.00
CA ALA A 62 -6.07 10.14 4.71
C ALA A 62 -5.68 8.66 4.87
N LEU A 63 -4.85 8.36 5.88
CA LEU A 63 -4.47 6.99 6.21
C LEU A 63 -5.66 6.13 6.65
N VAL A 64 -6.51 6.61 7.56
CA VAL A 64 -7.69 5.86 8.01
C VAL A 64 -8.64 5.62 6.84
N LEU A 65 -8.89 6.62 6.00
CA LEU A 65 -9.73 6.47 4.82
C LEU A 65 -9.15 5.47 3.81
N HIS A 66 -7.84 5.55 3.56
CA HIS A 66 -7.15 4.61 2.69
C HIS A 66 -7.22 3.18 3.24
N PHE A 67 -7.00 3.00 4.55
CA PHE A 67 -7.12 1.72 5.23
C PHE A 67 -8.50 1.12 5.05
N VAL A 68 -9.55 1.87 5.38
CA VAL A 68 -10.95 1.39 5.29
C VAL A 68 -11.29 1.04 3.86
N ALA A 69 -10.93 1.88 2.88
CA ALA A 69 -11.22 1.64 1.47
C ALA A 69 -10.54 0.37 0.96
N VAL A 70 -9.22 0.23 1.18
CA VAL A 70 -8.45 -0.95 0.73
C VAL A 70 -8.95 -2.21 1.43
N SER A 71 -9.20 -2.15 2.75
CA SER A 71 -9.72 -3.28 3.52
C SER A 71 -11.06 -3.76 2.97
N ALA A 72 -12.02 -2.84 2.79
CA ALA A 72 -13.35 -3.18 2.29
C ALA A 72 -13.26 -3.78 0.88
N PHE A 73 -12.45 -3.20 0.00
CA PHE A 73 -12.27 -3.70 -1.36
C PHE A 73 -11.64 -5.09 -1.39
N THR A 74 -10.60 -5.32 -0.60
CA THR A 74 -9.94 -6.62 -0.46
C THR A 74 -10.88 -7.68 0.12
N TRP A 75 -11.76 -7.31 1.06
CA TRP A 75 -12.84 -8.16 1.57
C TRP A 75 -13.83 -8.57 0.48
N ILE A 76 -14.35 -7.60 -0.28
CA ILE A 76 -15.30 -7.85 -1.37
C ILE A 76 -14.69 -8.78 -2.42
N LEU A 77 -13.45 -8.50 -2.84
CA LEU A 77 -12.77 -9.35 -3.83
C LEU A 77 -12.47 -10.75 -3.29
N SER A 78 -12.06 -10.87 -2.03
CA SER A 78 -11.75 -12.17 -1.44
C SER A 78 -13.00 -13.05 -1.38
N TYR A 79 -14.14 -12.46 -1.02
CA TYR A 79 -15.43 -13.13 -1.07
C TYR A 79 -15.80 -13.55 -2.49
N ALA A 80 -15.65 -12.65 -3.47
CA ALA A 80 -16.01 -12.92 -4.86
C ALA A 80 -15.16 -14.02 -5.52
N PHE A 81 -13.87 -14.08 -5.23
CA PHE A 81 -12.93 -15.01 -5.88
C PHE A 81 -12.77 -16.35 -5.14
N PHE A 82 -12.77 -16.35 -3.81
CA PHE A 82 -12.35 -17.54 -3.03
C PHE A 82 -13.40 -18.06 -2.05
N GLY A 83 -14.44 -17.26 -1.75
CA GLY A 83 -15.40 -17.55 -0.68
C GLY A 83 -14.70 -17.52 0.69
N ILE A 84 -14.98 -16.50 1.50
CA ILE A 84 -14.26 -16.30 2.77
C ILE A 84 -14.57 -17.44 3.73
N LYS A 85 -13.60 -18.31 3.98
CA LYS A 85 -13.74 -19.45 4.92
C LYS A 85 -13.46 -19.04 6.37
N ASN A 86 -12.40 -18.25 6.59
CA ASN A 86 -11.99 -17.75 7.90
C ASN A 86 -11.87 -16.23 7.90
N ALA A 87 -12.95 -15.56 8.29
CA ALA A 87 -13.05 -14.11 8.37
C ALA A 87 -11.99 -13.46 9.29
N LEU A 88 -11.74 -14.08 10.44
CA LEU A 88 -10.83 -13.53 11.46
C LEU A 88 -9.37 -13.60 11.01
N ASP A 89 -8.91 -14.74 10.51
CA ASP A 89 -7.54 -14.92 10.02
C ASP A 89 -7.20 -13.94 8.89
N PHE A 90 -8.18 -13.71 8.00
CA PHE A 90 -8.05 -12.75 6.91
C PHE A 90 -7.93 -11.31 7.41
N SER A 91 -8.81 -10.89 8.34
CA SER A 91 -8.73 -9.56 8.96
C SER A 91 -7.40 -9.34 9.69
N ILE A 92 -6.94 -10.32 10.45
CA ILE A 92 -5.67 -10.24 11.18
C ILE A 92 -4.51 -10.09 10.20
N SER A 93 -4.49 -10.90 9.14
CA SER A 93 -3.46 -10.81 8.09
C SER A 93 -3.45 -9.42 7.45
N LEU A 94 -4.61 -8.89 7.11
CA LEU A 94 -4.74 -7.58 6.51
C LEU A 94 -4.26 -6.45 7.45
N LEU A 95 -4.60 -6.53 8.74
CA LEU A 95 -4.10 -5.62 9.77
C LEU A 95 -2.57 -5.67 9.91
N VAL A 96 -1.98 -6.87 9.88
CA VAL A 96 -0.53 -7.05 9.95
C VAL A 96 0.16 -6.39 8.74
N PHE A 97 -0.27 -6.70 7.52
CA PHE A 97 0.29 -6.08 6.31
C PHE A 97 0.17 -4.56 6.35
N TYR A 98 -0.96 -4.04 6.80
CA TYR A 98 -1.17 -2.60 6.87
C TYR A 98 -0.30 -1.93 7.95
N THR A 99 -0.11 -2.59 9.10
CA THR A 99 0.77 -2.10 10.18
C THR A 99 2.22 -2.03 9.72
N ILE A 100 2.70 -3.06 9.01
CA ILE A 100 4.04 -3.08 8.42
C ILE A 100 4.20 -1.94 7.41
N SER A 101 3.24 -1.81 6.48
CA SER A 101 3.24 -0.74 5.48
C SER A 101 3.28 0.65 6.13
N TYR A 102 2.46 0.88 7.15
CA TYR A 102 2.45 2.13 7.92
C TYR A 102 3.80 2.43 8.56
N CYS A 103 4.43 1.45 9.18
CA CYS A 103 5.75 1.60 9.79
C CYS A 103 6.79 2.05 8.75
N VAL A 104 6.85 1.37 7.60
CA VAL A 104 7.74 1.72 6.48
C VAL A 104 7.48 3.14 5.99
N THR A 105 6.22 3.51 5.78
CA THR A 105 5.87 4.87 5.32
C THR A 105 6.28 5.94 6.34
N ARG A 106 6.07 5.70 7.64
CA ARG A 106 6.46 6.64 8.71
C ARG A 106 7.97 6.83 8.78
N VAL A 107 8.73 5.74 8.66
CA VAL A 107 10.19 5.80 8.61
C VAL A 107 10.65 6.62 7.41
N ASN A 108 10.10 6.35 6.22
CA ASN A 108 10.41 7.13 5.02
C ASN A 108 10.09 8.62 5.18
N LEU A 109 8.92 8.95 5.74
CA LEU A 109 8.53 10.35 5.99
C LEU A 109 9.51 11.06 6.94
N LEU A 110 9.99 10.37 7.98
CA LEU A 110 10.99 10.91 8.90
C LEU A 110 12.32 11.18 8.19
N PHE A 111 12.79 10.27 7.34
CA PHE A 111 14.01 10.46 6.56
C PHE A 111 13.87 11.63 5.57
N THR A 112 12.77 11.68 4.81
CA THR A 112 12.51 12.78 3.86
C THR A 112 12.39 14.13 4.58
N SER A 113 11.75 14.18 5.75
CA SER A 113 11.64 15.41 6.53
C SER A 113 13.01 15.90 7.03
N ARG A 114 13.88 14.99 7.48
CA ARG A 114 15.26 15.33 7.86
C ARG A 114 16.05 15.87 6.67
N GLU A 115 15.93 15.25 5.51
CA GLU A 115 16.59 15.70 4.29
C GLU A 115 16.12 17.10 3.88
N LEU A 116 14.81 17.34 3.90
CA LEU A 116 14.20 18.65 3.59
C LEU A 116 14.72 19.74 4.54
N ASN A 117 14.77 19.46 5.84
CA ASN A 117 15.30 20.39 6.84
C ASN A 117 16.78 20.70 6.61
N GLN A 118 17.58 19.72 6.19
CA GLN A 118 18.98 19.93 5.84
C GLN A 118 19.14 20.81 4.59
N TYR A 119 18.31 20.61 3.55
CA TYR A 119 18.34 21.50 2.37
C TYR A 119 17.94 22.93 2.71
N LEU A 120 16.89 23.11 3.53
CA LEU A 120 16.45 24.43 3.98
C LEU A 120 17.53 25.15 4.80
N ALA A 121 18.24 24.42 5.67
CA ALA A 121 19.37 24.96 6.44
C ALA A 121 20.51 25.43 5.52
N LYS A 122 20.87 24.64 4.51
CA LYS A 122 21.91 25.01 3.53
C LYS A 122 21.52 26.24 2.70
N ILE A 123 20.25 26.37 2.33
CA ILE A 123 19.75 27.55 1.59
C ILE A 123 19.82 28.80 2.46
N LYS A 124 19.44 28.72 3.74
CA LYS A 124 19.55 29.85 4.67
C LYS A 124 21.00 30.27 4.88
N ALA A 125 21.91 29.33 5.12
CA ALA A 125 23.33 29.60 5.34
C ALA A 125 24.07 30.16 4.10
N LYS A 126 23.52 29.99 2.89
CA LYS A 126 24.08 30.57 1.66
C LYS A 126 23.56 31.99 1.36
N LYS A 127 22.52 32.42 2.07
CA LYS A 127 21.86 33.73 1.88
C LYS A 127 22.38 34.81 2.84
N GLU A 128 23.10 34.41 3.88
CA GLU A 128 23.88 35.24 4.80
C GLU A 128 25.33 35.34 4.31
#